data_AF-A0A9D1YHZ3-F1
#
_entry.id   AF-A0A9D1YHZ3-F1
#
_cell.length_a   1.000
_cell.length_b   1.000
_cell.length_c   1.000
_cell.angle_alpha   90.00
_cell.angle_beta   90.00
_cell.angle_gamma   90.00
#
_symmetry.space_group_name_H-M   'P 1'
#
loop_
_entity.id
_entity.type
_entity.pdbx_description
1 polymer ?
#
loop_
_entity_poly.entity_id
_entity_poly.type
_entity_poly.pdbx_seq_one_letter_code
_entity_poly.pdbx_strand_id
1 'polypeptide(L)'
;MKEERIFQAIGEADVALLERCQEDMQGRFRKAKHRWLLAGVAACLALAVGVTAAVSVLSRQNRWPLKVVEGGTSSTTSEVEEILPWDDLTVDQQFSILTFAGREYGRTGGGDHQSGELLGAATLTGYDVYTETTYTHQGEVYRLPGISEECAVLVHFAEQPEAYYPYTCSNYQPETLGQFLDDLNLQENLVFGTMYYEYEKDNGQQATVEFTGGDREILWELLFSETDLPLAEGYYESPELMEDMPVLDIAVDIPVLGIYNISVAVTEEGYLTTNILATGKAFFIGTDRVQAVVDYVTENCTGYELVYESQLEENPVPEGGGASTADYSVVAEGDVSSMAPAD
;
A
#
# COMPACT_ATOMS: atom_id res chain seq x y z
N MET A 1 -9.02 92.67 30.39
CA MET A 1 -7.89 93.62 30.22
C MET A 1 -6.56 92.85 30.23
N LYS A 2 -6.35 92.00 29.23
CA LYS A 2 -5.13 91.18 29.06
C LYS A 2 -4.95 90.77 27.58
N GLU A 3 -5.41 91.63 26.67
CA GLU A 3 -5.56 91.32 25.24
C GLU A 3 -4.85 92.29 24.30
N GLU A 4 -4.15 93.32 24.79
CA GLU A 4 -3.56 94.35 23.91
C GLU A 4 -2.04 94.49 23.97
N ARG A 5 -1.32 93.43 24.40
CA ARG A 5 0.15 93.44 24.42
C ARG A 5 0.85 92.25 23.75
N ILE A 6 0.11 91.33 23.12
CA ILE A 6 0.71 90.21 22.37
C ILE A 6 0.53 90.38 20.85
N PHE A 7 -0.45 91.18 20.40
CA PHE A 7 -0.72 91.43 18.98
C PHE A 7 0.29 92.36 18.26
N GLN A 8 1.40 92.74 18.90
CA GLN A 8 2.44 93.58 18.31
C GLN A 8 3.82 92.88 18.26
N ALA A 9 3.83 91.55 18.16
CA ALA A 9 5.06 90.76 17.95
C ALA A 9 4.91 89.64 16.91
N ILE A 10 3.86 89.66 16.08
CA ILE A 10 3.70 88.74 14.94
C ILE A 10 3.67 89.58 13.66
N GLY A 11 4.82 90.17 13.35
CA GLY A 11 5.13 90.63 12.00
C GLY A 11 6.02 89.57 11.36
N GLU A 12 5.51 88.94 10.31
CA GLU A 12 6.27 88.14 9.33
C GLU A 12 6.77 86.76 9.81
N ALA A 13 5.84 85.83 10.01
CA ALA A 13 6.16 84.43 9.71
C ALA A 13 6.21 84.29 8.18
N ASP A 14 7.42 84.07 7.66
CA ASP A 14 7.72 83.88 6.24
C ASP A 14 6.82 82.79 5.63
N VAL A 15 6.13 83.12 4.55
CA VAL A 15 5.24 82.21 3.81
C VAL A 15 6.03 80.94 3.36
N ALA A 16 7.34 81.05 3.18
CA ALA A 16 8.22 79.92 2.87
C ALA A 16 8.39 78.91 4.03
N LEU A 17 8.20 79.32 5.29
CA LEU A 17 8.24 78.42 6.46
C LEU A 17 6.94 77.62 6.61
N LEU A 18 5.80 78.21 6.25
CA LEU A 18 4.50 77.53 6.27
C LEU A 18 4.39 76.50 5.13
N GLU A 19 4.88 76.80 3.93
CA GLU A 19 4.93 75.84 2.81
C GLU A 19 5.87 74.66 3.11
N ARG A 20 7.06 74.90 3.71
CA ARG A 20 7.95 73.81 4.14
C ARG A 20 7.36 72.92 5.23
N CYS A 21 6.64 73.48 6.20
CA CYS A 21 5.95 72.68 7.21
C CYS A 21 4.79 71.85 6.63
N GLN A 22 4.14 72.34 5.57
CA GLN A 22 3.04 71.63 4.90
C GLN A 22 3.55 70.49 4.00
N GLU A 23 4.69 70.68 3.32
CA GLU A 23 5.37 69.62 2.54
C GLU A 23 5.98 68.52 3.44
N ASP A 24 6.62 68.89 4.56
CA ASP A 24 7.19 67.92 5.51
C ASP A 24 6.11 67.11 6.26
N MET A 25 4.95 67.71 6.56
CA MET A 25 3.80 66.97 7.11
C MET A 25 3.18 66.03 6.07
N GLN A 26 2.98 66.45 4.82
CA GLN A 26 2.41 65.58 3.77
C GLN A 26 3.35 64.41 3.40
N GLY A 27 4.67 64.61 3.44
CA GLY A 27 5.67 63.55 3.24
C GLY A 27 5.72 62.53 4.39
N ARG A 28 5.58 62.98 5.63
CA ARG A 28 5.53 62.12 6.83
C ARG A 28 4.23 61.32 6.93
N PHE A 29 3.08 61.91 6.60
CA PHE A 29 1.80 61.20 6.61
C PHE A 29 1.64 60.18 5.46
N ARG A 30 2.24 60.42 4.28
CA ARG A 30 2.27 59.44 3.18
C ARG A 30 3.15 58.23 3.51
N LYS A 31 4.34 58.43 4.10
CA LYS A 31 5.22 57.33 4.54
C LYS A 31 4.69 56.58 5.76
N ALA A 32 3.95 57.24 6.66
CA ALA A 32 3.26 56.59 7.77
C ALA A 32 2.07 55.76 7.27
N LYS A 33 1.14 56.30 6.46
CA LYS A 33 0.02 55.50 5.93
C LYS A 33 0.48 54.27 5.13
N HIS A 34 1.57 54.38 4.36
CA HIS A 34 2.11 53.22 3.63
C HIS A 34 2.78 52.17 4.53
N ARG A 35 3.45 52.57 5.63
CA ARG A 35 4.05 51.62 6.59
C ARG A 35 2.99 50.88 7.42
N TRP A 36 1.84 51.51 7.72
CA TRP A 36 0.76 50.87 8.46
C TRP A 36 -0.19 50.04 7.57
N LEU A 37 -0.34 50.39 6.27
CA LEU A 37 -1.00 49.53 5.28
C LEU A 37 -0.15 48.31 4.90
N LEU A 38 1.18 48.46 4.80
CA LEU A 38 2.09 47.31 4.57
C LEU A 38 2.24 46.43 5.82
N ALA A 39 2.19 47.00 7.03
CA ALA A 39 2.17 46.21 8.27
C ALA A 39 0.86 45.44 8.45
N GLY A 40 -0.28 45.99 8.02
CA GLY A 40 -1.57 45.28 8.01
C GLY A 40 -1.61 44.13 6.99
N VAL A 41 -1.10 44.35 5.78
CA VAL A 41 -1.02 43.30 4.74
C VAL A 41 0.05 42.25 5.07
N ALA A 42 1.19 42.63 5.66
CA ALA A 42 2.21 41.69 6.12
C ALA A 42 1.79 40.93 7.40
N ALA A 43 0.99 41.52 8.29
CA ALA A 43 0.44 40.81 9.44
C ALA A 43 -0.69 39.85 9.03
N CYS A 44 -1.52 40.20 8.03
CA CYS A 44 -2.50 39.28 7.46
C CYS A 44 -1.84 38.17 6.61
N LEU A 45 -0.76 38.45 5.88
CA LEU A 45 0.03 37.42 5.19
C LEU A 45 0.83 36.56 6.18
N ALA A 46 1.35 37.10 7.28
CA ALA A 46 2.04 36.30 8.31
C ALA A 46 1.07 35.50 9.18
N LEU A 47 -0.18 35.96 9.37
CA LEU A 47 -1.24 35.16 9.99
C LEU A 47 -1.85 34.16 9.01
N ALA A 48 -1.98 34.48 7.71
CA ALA A 48 -2.43 33.52 6.71
C ALA A 48 -1.36 32.46 6.44
N VAL A 49 -0.08 32.84 6.31
CA VAL A 49 1.07 31.93 6.22
C VAL A 49 1.30 31.22 7.55
N GLY A 50 1.04 31.87 8.69
CA GLY A 50 1.16 31.25 10.01
C GLY A 50 0.03 30.30 10.34
N VAL A 51 -1.20 30.54 9.86
CA VAL A 51 -2.33 29.63 9.96
C VAL A 51 -2.22 28.54 8.89
N THR A 52 -1.76 28.80 7.67
CA THR A 52 -1.48 27.72 6.71
C THR A 52 -0.25 26.92 7.12
N ALA A 53 0.81 27.52 7.69
CA ALA A 53 1.96 26.81 8.24
C ALA A 53 1.60 26.08 9.54
N ALA A 54 0.77 26.64 10.42
CA ALA A 54 0.31 25.92 11.61
C ALA A 54 -0.70 24.83 11.25
N VAL A 55 -1.59 25.04 10.28
CA VAL A 55 -2.48 23.98 9.75
C VAL A 55 -1.67 22.94 8.99
N SER A 56 -0.61 23.30 8.26
CA SER A 56 0.26 22.33 7.60
C SER A 56 1.29 21.67 8.54
N VAL A 57 1.61 22.27 9.68
CA VAL A 57 2.41 21.65 10.75
C VAL A 57 1.53 20.77 11.65
N LEU A 58 0.29 21.19 11.95
CA LEU A 58 -0.69 20.36 12.65
C LEU A 58 -1.25 19.24 11.76
N SER A 59 -1.37 19.44 10.44
CA SER A 59 -1.70 18.38 9.48
C SER A 59 -0.49 17.51 9.11
N ARG A 60 0.74 17.98 9.35
CA ARG A 60 1.94 17.12 9.28
C ARG A 60 1.99 16.14 10.44
N GLN A 61 1.37 16.47 11.59
CA GLN A 61 1.41 15.57 12.75
C GLN A 61 0.49 14.35 12.62
N ASN A 62 -0.60 14.44 11.84
CA ASN A 62 -1.42 13.28 11.44
C ASN A 62 -1.87 13.46 9.98
N ARG A 63 -1.08 12.98 9.01
CA ARG A 63 -1.48 12.98 7.57
C ARG A 63 -2.74 12.15 7.32
N TRP A 64 -2.96 11.12 8.15
CA TRP A 64 -4.08 10.19 8.03
C TRP A 64 -4.82 10.04 9.36
N PRO A 65 -6.14 9.80 9.33
CA PRO A 65 -6.90 9.39 10.51
C PRO A 65 -6.36 8.06 11.06
N LEU A 66 -6.48 7.86 12.37
CA LEU A 66 -6.03 6.62 13.03
C LEU A 66 -7.12 5.54 12.96
N LYS A 67 -6.70 4.31 12.67
CA LYS A 67 -7.52 3.09 12.78
C LYS A 67 -6.89 2.19 13.84
N VAL A 68 -7.62 1.95 14.92
CA VAL A 68 -7.17 1.02 15.97
C VAL A 68 -7.43 -0.41 15.51
N VAL A 69 -6.40 -1.25 15.56
CA VAL A 69 -6.47 -2.67 15.22
C VAL A 69 -6.57 -3.47 16.52
N GLU A 70 -7.75 -4.06 16.76
CA GLU A 70 -8.02 -4.86 17.96
C GLU A 70 -7.28 -6.21 17.91
N GLY A 71 -6.70 -6.63 19.04
CA GLY A 71 -6.10 -7.97 19.19
C GLY A 71 -4.81 -8.25 18.40
N GLY A 72 -4.26 -7.28 17.67
CA GLY A 72 -3.00 -7.45 16.94
C GLY A 72 -1.78 -7.02 17.77
N THR A 73 -0.76 -7.88 17.86
CA THR A 73 0.62 -7.42 18.10
C THR A 73 1.27 -7.07 16.77
N SER A 74 2.12 -6.04 16.69
CA SER A 74 2.97 -5.80 15.51
C SER A 74 3.89 -6.98 15.16
N SER A 75 4.01 -7.96 16.06
CA SER A 75 4.65 -9.24 15.83
C SER A 75 3.66 -10.28 15.32
N THR A 76 4.00 -10.85 14.16
CA THR A 76 3.50 -12.10 13.58
C THR A 76 2.89 -13.05 14.61
N THR A 77 1.57 -13.16 14.62
CA THR A 77 0.92 -14.36 15.16
C THR A 77 1.33 -15.49 14.24
N SER A 78 2.14 -16.41 14.74
CA SER A 78 2.43 -17.68 14.08
C SER A 78 1.10 -18.33 13.71
N GLU A 79 0.79 -18.40 12.41
CA GLU A 79 -0.32 -19.17 11.90
C GLU A 79 -0.09 -20.61 12.32
N VAL A 80 -0.91 -21.10 13.26
CA VAL A 80 -0.93 -22.52 13.60
C VAL A 80 -1.83 -23.16 12.56
N GLU A 81 -1.23 -23.61 11.46
CA GLU A 81 -1.94 -24.40 10.47
C GLU A 81 -2.27 -25.77 11.10
N GLU A 82 -3.55 -26.06 11.26
CA GLU A 82 -4.02 -27.38 11.67
C GLU A 82 -3.81 -28.35 10.50
N ILE A 83 -2.87 -29.28 10.66
CA ILE A 83 -2.65 -30.31 9.63
C ILE A 83 -3.77 -31.33 9.75
N LEU A 84 -4.58 -31.47 8.69
CA LEU A 84 -5.64 -32.46 8.63
C LEU A 84 -5.07 -33.88 8.47
N PRO A 85 -5.68 -34.91 9.09
CA PRO A 85 -5.34 -36.30 8.82
C PRO A 85 -5.52 -36.68 7.35
N TRP A 86 -4.68 -37.59 6.84
CA TRP A 86 -4.71 -38.02 5.43
C TRP A 86 -6.08 -38.46 4.93
N ASP A 87 -6.81 -39.23 5.73
CA ASP A 87 -8.13 -39.76 5.37
C ASP A 87 -9.24 -38.69 5.34
N ASP A 88 -8.99 -37.50 5.90
CA ASP A 88 -9.91 -36.37 5.91
C ASP A 88 -9.66 -35.41 4.72
N LEU A 89 -8.56 -35.58 3.99
CA LEU A 89 -8.21 -34.78 2.81
C LEU A 89 -8.96 -35.26 1.56
N THR A 90 -9.33 -34.32 0.69
CA THR A 90 -9.79 -34.64 -0.68
C THR A 90 -8.63 -35.15 -1.54
N VAL A 91 -8.93 -35.80 -2.68
CA VAL A 91 -7.88 -36.38 -3.55
C VAL A 91 -6.86 -35.35 -4.04
N ASP A 92 -7.29 -34.14 -4.38
CA ASP A 92 -6.39 -33.04 -4.80
C ASP A 92 -5.52 -32.53 -3.63
N GLN A 93 -6.04 -32.57 -2.41
CA GLN A 93 -5.28 -32.21 -1.21
C GLN A 93 -4.28 -33.30 -0.81
N GLN A 94 -4.68 -34.57 -0.93
CA GLN A 94 -3.79 -35.73 -0.71
C GLN A 94 -2.61 -35.70 -1.67
N PHE A 95 -2.87 -35.43 -2.96
CA PHE A 95 -1.88 -35.49 -4.02
C PHE A 95 -1.49 -34.09 -4.51
N SER A 96 -0.91 -33.30 -3.61
CA SER A 96 -0.63 -31.88 -3.82
C SER A 96 0.60 -31.57 -4.68
N ILE A 97 1.42 -32.56 -5.05
CA ILE A 97 2.63 -32.36 -5.85
C ILE A 97 2.52 -33.12 -7.18
N LEU A 98 2.77 -32.42 -8.28
CA LEU A 98 2.78 -32.95 -9.64
C LEU A 98 4.17 -32.78 -10.27
N THR A 99 4.75 -33.86 -10.79
CA THR A 99 5.90 -33.76 -11.70
C THR A 99 5.44 -33.98 -13.14
N PHE A 100 5.53 -32.94 -13.97
CA PHE A 100 5.10 -32.97 -15.37
C PHE A 100 6.04 -32.16 -16.26
N ALA A 101 6.38 -32.71 -17.44
CA ALA A 101 7.27 -32.07 -18.41
C ALA A 101 8.61 -31.55 -17.82
N GLY A 102 9.16 -32.26 -16.84
CA GLY A 102 10.42 -31.89 -16.16
C GLY A 102 10.30 -30.76 -15.13
N ARG A 103 9.07 -30.31 -14.82
CA ARG A 103 8.77 -29.29 -13.80
C ARG A 103 7.98 -29.91 -12.65
N GLU A 104 8.07 -29.27 -11.49
CA GLU A 104 7.28 -29.61 -10.31
C GLU A 104 6.23 -28.51 -10.10
N TYR A 105 4.99 -28.92 -9.88
CA TYR A 105 3.88 -28.02 -9.59
C TYR A 105 3.28 -28.40 -8.24
N GLY A 106 2.90 -27.38 -7.47
CA GLY A 106 2.18 -27.52 -6.21
C GLY A 106 0.71 -27.14 -6.36
N ARG A 107 -0.18 -27.86 -5.71
CA ARG A 107 -1.61 -27.55 -5.63
C ARG A 107 -1.84 -26.23 -4.89
N THR A 108 -2.74 -25.40 -5.42
CA THR A 108 -3.16 -24.13 -4.80
C THR A 108 -4.62 -24.18 -4.34
N GLY A 109 -5.11 -23.15 -3.65
CA GLY A 109 -6.46 -23.10 -3.07
C GLY A 109 -7.63 -22.93 -4.06
N GLY A 110 -7.40 -23.12 -5.36
CA GLY A 110 -8.39 -22.90 -6.41
C GLY A 110 -9.22 -24.14 -6.72
N GLY A 111 -10.43 -23.94 -7.26
CA GLY A 111 -11.35 -25.02 -7.60
C GLY A 111 -12.07 -24.79 -8.93
N ASP A 112 -12.52 -25.91 -9.50
CA ASP A 112 -13.34 -26.07 -10.71
C ASP A 112 -13.11 -25.06 -11.85
N HIS A 113 -12.20 -25.43 -12.74
CA HIS A 113 -11.93 -24.69 -13.97
C HIS A 113 -12.52 -25.38 -15.20
N GLN A 114 -12.93 -24.59 -16.19
CA GLN A 114 -13.07 -25.09 -17.55
C GLN A 114 -11.68 -25.45 -18.09
N SER A 115 -11.52 -26.71 -18.52
CA SER A 115 -10.25 -27.19 -19.04
C SER A 115 -10.00 -26.75 -20.48
N GLY A 116 -8.73 -26.53 -20.80
CA GLY A 116 -8.24 -26.46 -22.18
C GLY A 116 -8.00 -27.85 -22.76
N GLU A 117 -6.96 -27.98 -23.59
CA GLU A 117 -6.59 -29.28 -24.16
C GLU A 117 -5.91 -30.20 -23.14
N LEU A 118 -6.10 -31.53 -23.32
CA LEU A 118 -5.36 -32.55 -22.59
C LEU A 118 -3.89 -32.51 -23.01
N LEU A 119 -2.99 -32.33 -22.04
CA LEU A 119 -1.54 -32.30 -22.24
C LEU A 119 -0.92 -33.69 -22.05
N GLY A 120 -1.48 -34.51 -21.16
CA GLY A 120 -1.06 -35.90 -20.96
C GLY A 120 -1.46 -36.48 -19.62
N ALA A 121 -0.99 -37.69 -19.34
CA ALA A 121 -1.13 -38.31 -18.02
C ALA A 121 0.13 -38.05 -17.18
N ALA A 122 -0.05 -37.95 -15.87
CA ALA A 122 1.05 -37.74 -14.93
C ALA A 122 0.84 -38.51 -13.63
N THR A 123 1.94 -38.73 -12.92
CA THR A 123 1.92 -39.29 -11.56
C THR A 123 2.05 -38.14 -10.57
N LEU A 124 1.08 -38.04 -9.67
CA LEU A 124 1.09 -37.12 -8.55
C LEU A 124 1.59 -37.82 -7.30
N THR A 125 2.16 -37.04 -6.39
CA THR A 125 2.70 -37.50 -5.11
C THR A 125 2.08 -36.74 -3.95
N GLY A 126 1.88 -37.45 -2.86
CA GLY A 126 1.38 -36.92 -1.60
C GLY A 126 2.16 -37.49 -0.42
N TYR A 127 2.22 -36.76 0.67
CA TYR A 127 2.92 -37.19 1.89
C TYR A 127 2.01 -37.11 3.10
N ASP A 128 1.80 -38.25 3.75
CA ASP A 128 1.12 -38.33 5.04
C ASP A 128 2.14 -38.10 6.15
N VAL A 129 2.02 -36.96 6.83
CA VAL A 129 2.92 -36.56 7.93
C VAL A 129 2.79 -37.44 9.17
N TYR A 130 1.64 -38.08 9.39
CA TYR A 130 1.37 -38.88 10.59
C TYR A 130 1.95 -40.29 10.47
N THR A 131 1.92 -40.86 9.27
CA THR A 131 2.47 -42.19 8.98
C THR A 131 3.84 -42.15 8.31
N GLU A 132 4.36 -40.95 8.03
CA GLU A 132 5.62 -40.71 7.30
C GLU A 132 5.68 -41.46 5.95
N THR A 133 4.54 -41.56 5.27
CA THR A 133 4.39 -42.36 4.05
C THR A 133 4.13 -41.48 2.84
N THR A 134 4.88 -41.72 1.77
CA THR A 134 4.63 -41.11 0.45
C THR A 134 3.71 -42.01 -0.37
N TYR A 135 2.63 -41.44 -0.88
CA TYR A 135 1.68 -42.08 -1.77
C TYR A 135 1.79 -41.50 -3.18
N THR A 136 1.27 -42.25 -4.17
CA THR A 136 1.23 -41.81 -5.56
C THR A 136 -0.15 -42.03 -6.16
N HIS A 137 -0.56 -41.16 -7.07
CA HIS A 137 -1.83 -41.25 -7.80
C HIS A 137 -1.62 -40.94 -9.28
N GLN A 138 -2.48 -41.49 -10.14
CA GLN A 138 -2.52 -41.12 -11.55
C GLN A 138 -3.52 -39.99 -11.77
N GLY A 139 -3.17 -39.02 -12.61
CA GLY A 139 -4.07 -37.95 -13.01
C GLY A 139 -3.84 -37.57 -14.46
N GLU A 140 -4.78 -36.82 -15.01
CA GLU A 140 -4.65 -36.20 -16.33
C GLU A 140 -4.33 -34.72 -16.16
N VAL A 141 -3.40 -34.22 -16.97
CA VAL A 141 -2.94 -32.84 -16.96
C VAL A 141 -3.52 -32.12 -18.16
N TYR A 142 -4.16 -30.99 -17.91
CA TYR A 142 -4.83 -30.15 -18.91
C TYR A 142 -4.24 -28.74 -18.91
N ARG A 143 -4.36 -28.07 -20.05
CA ARG A 143 -4.02 -26.65 -20.15
C ARG A 143 -5.02 -25.82 -19.33
N LEU A 144 -4.51 -24.83 -18.60
CA LEU A 144 -5.30 -23.74 -18.04
C LEU A 144 -5.42 -22.62 -19.08
N PRO A 145 -6.62 -22.32 -19.62
CA PRO A 145 -6.74 -21.33 -20.69
C PRO A 145 -6.22 -19.94 -20.28
N GLY A 146 -5.39 -19.34 -21.15
CA GLY A 146 -4.84 -18.01 -20.94
C GLY A 146 -3.65 -17.94 -19.99
N ILE A 147 -3.19 -19.07 -19.43
CA ILE A 147 -1.99 -19.13 -18.59
C ILE A 147 -0.99 -20.11 -19.22
N SER A 148 0.29 -19.73 -19.20
CA SER A 148 1.40 -20.53 -19.67
C SER A 148 1.55 -21.81 -18.83
N GLU A 149 1.81 -22.91 -19.52
CA GLU A 149 2.10 -24.21 -18.88
C GLU A 149 3.37 -24.13 -18.03
N GLU A 150 4.24 -23.15 -18.25
CA GLU A 150 5.41 -22.93 -17.38
C GLU A 150 5.02 -22.38 -16.00
N CYS A 151 3.85 -21.74 -15.88
CA CYS A 151 3.35 -21.15 -14.65
C CYS A 151 2.33 -22.05 -13.95
N ALA A 152 1.36 -22.59 -14.70
CA ALA A 152 0.30 -23.40 -14.11
C ALA A 152 -0.33 -24.38 -15.11
N VAL A 153 -0.85 -25.47 -14.55
CA VAL A 153 -1.63 -26.48 -15.28
C VAL A 153 -2.87 -26.86 -14.46
N LEU A 154 -3.79 -27.56 -15.09
CA LEU A 154 -4.93 -28.18 -14.42
C LEU A 154 -4.71 -29.67 -14.26
N VAL A 155 -5.08 -30.22 -13.11
CA VAL A 155 -5.12 -31.66 -12.84
C VAL A 155 -6.56 -32.13 -12.72
N HIS A 156 -6.85 -33.23 -13.40
CA HIS A 156 -8.11 -33.94 -13.34
C HIS A 156 -7.90 -35.33 -12.72
N PHE A 157 -8.82 -35.68 -11.81
CA PHE A 157 -8.87 -36.97 -11.14
C PHE A 157 -10.12 -37.73 -11.60
N ALA A 158 -9.97 -39.02 -11.93
CA ALA A 158 -11.08 -39.83 -12.45
C ALA A 158 -12.22 -40.00 -11.44
N GLU A 159 -11.91 -39.89 -10.15
CA GLU A 159 -12.83 -39.94 -9.01
C GLU A 159 -13.73 -38.69 -8.93
N GLN A 160 -13.31 -37.59 -9.56
CA GLN A 160 -13.97 -36.29 -9.55
C GLN A 160 -14.14 -35.78 -10.99
N PRO A 161 -15.02 -36.40 -11.79
CA PRO A 161 -15.06 -36.22 -13.24
C PRO A 161 -15.40 -34.79 -13.68
N GLU A 162 -16.06 -34.01 -12.83
CA GLU A 162 -16.49 -32.64 -13.12
C GLU A 162 -15.48 -31.57 -12.66
N ALA A 163 -14.37 -31.93 -12.01
CA ALA A 163 -13.48 -30.96 -11.36
C ALA A 163 -12.07 -30.94 -11.94
N TYR A 164 -11.55 -29.73 -12.14
CA TYR A 164 -10.18 -29.46 -12.55
C TYR A 164 -9.50 -28.53 -11.54
N TYR A 165 -8.33 -28.94 -11.05
CA TYR A 165 -7.62 -28.26 -9.96
C TYR A 165 -6.36 -27.56 -10.47
N PRO A 166 -6.12 -26.29 -10.11
CA PRO A 166 -4.91 -25.58 -10.50
C PRO A 166 -3.69 -26.07 -9.71
N TYR A 167 -2.60 -26.31 -10.43
CA TYR A 167 -1.29 -26.63 -9.91
C TYR A 167 -0.29 -25.63 -10.48
N THR A 168 0.43 -24.94 -9.60
CA THR A 168 1.34 -23.85 -9.97
C THR A 168 2.79 -24.22 -9.81
N CYS A 169 3.62 -23.72 -10.71
CA CYS A 169 5.05 -23.95 -10.82
C CYS A 169 5.80 -22.88 -10.02
N SER A 170 6.20 -23.18 -8.79
CA SER A 170 6.83 -22.18 -7.92
C SER A 170 8.22 -21.77 -8.38
N ASN A 171 8.93 -22.64 -9.10
CA ASN A 171 10.27 -22.36 -9.64
C ASN A 171 10.25 -21.62 -10.99
N TYR A 172 9.08 -21.19 -11.47
CA TYR A 172 8.97 -20.37 -12.66
C TYR A 172 9.74 -19.06 -12.50
N GLN A 173 10.61 -18.77 -13.47
CA GLN A 173 11.41 -17.55 -13.55
C GLN A 173 11.23 -16.92 -14.94
N PRO A 174 10.59 -15.74 -15.03
CA PRO A 174 10.44 -15.02 -16.28
C PRO A 174 11.77 -14.39 -16.71
N GLU A 175 12.01 -14.22 -18.01
CA GLU A 175 13.16 -13.43 -18.49
C GLU A 175 12.93 -11.93 -18.30
N THR A 176 11.68 -11.47 -18.48
CA THR A 176 11.29 -10.06 -18.36
C THR A 176 9.97 -9.86 -17.61
N LEU A 177 9.72 -8.64 -17.14
CA LEU A 177 8.44 -8.27 -16.55
C LEU A 177 7.28 -8.50 -17.53
N GLY A 178 7.45 -8.19 -18.80
CA GLY A 178 6.45 -8.43 -19.85
C GLY A 178 6.09 -9.91 -19.98
N GLN A 179 7.11 -10.79 -20.03
CA GLN A 179 6.89 -12.23 -20.06
C GLN A 179 6.12 -12.69 -18.81
N PHE A 180 6.46 -12.18 -17.63
CA PHE A 180 5.75 -12.50 -16.40
C PHE A 180 4.27 -12.12 -16.44
N LEU A 181 3.97 -10.93 -16.94
CA LEU A 181 2.60 -10.43 -17.08
C LEU A 181 1.80 -11.26 -18.10
N ASP A 182 2.41 -11.60 -19.23
CA ASP A 182 1.79 -12.36 -20.32
C ASP A 182 1.57 -13.83 -19.95
N ASP A 183 2.57 -14.50 -19.39
CA ASP A 183 2.53 -15.93 -19.06
C ASP A 183 1.46 -16.23 -18.00
N LEU A 184 1.18 -15.30 -17.10
CA LEU A 184 0.11 -15.41 -16.10
C LEU A 184 -1.18 -14.69 -16.50
N ASN A 185 -1.18 -13.97 -17.63
CA ASN A 185 -2.24 -13.08 -18.07
C ASN A 185 -2.73 -12.17 -16.94
N LEU A 186 -1.77 -11.54 -16.24
CA LEU A 186 -2.03 -10.76 -15.02
C LEU A 186 -2.95 -9.57 -15.28
N GLN A 187 -2.98 -9.03 -16.51
CA GLN A 187 -3.84 -7.90 -16.85
C GLN A 187 -5.33 -8.24 -16.67
N GLU A 188 -5.70 -9.50 -16.88
CA GLU A 188 -7.08 -9.98 -16.70
C GLU A 188 -7.28 -10.65 -15.33
N ASN A 189 -6.24 -11.30 -14.81
CA ASN A 189 -6.39 -12.20 -13.66
C ASN A 189 -6.00 -11.59 -12.30
N LEU A 190 -5.15 -10.56 -12.27
CA LEU A 190 -4.70 -9.93 -11.03
C LEU A 190 -5.76 -9.00 -10.49
N VAL A 191 -6.01 -9.05 -9.18
CA VAL A 191 -6.89 -8.12 -8.46
C VAL A 191 -6.07 -7.38 -7.42
N PHE A 192 -6.10 -6.04 -7.46
CA PHE A 192 -5.48 -5.21 -6.42
C PHE A 192 -6.38 -5.14 -5.19
N GLY A 193 -5.78 -5.37 -4.03
CA GLY A 193 -6.42 -5.28 -2.72
C GLY A 193 -5.91 -4.08 -1.91
N THR A 194 -5.77 -4.31 -0.62
CA THR A 194 -5.27 -3.30 0.35
C THR A 194 -3.81 -2.99 0.09
N MET A 195 -3.42 -1.73 0.29
CA MET A 195 -2.04 -1.27 0.16
C MET A 195 -1.51 -0.81 1.52
N TYR A 196 -0.26 -1.10 1.83
CA TYR A 196 0.39 -0.78 3.09
C TYR A 196 1.63 0.07 2.83
N TYR A 197 1.62 1.29 3.33
CA TYR A 197 2.75 2.22 3.21
C TYR A 197 3.49 2.29 4.54
N GLU A 198 4.78 2.01 4.52
CA GLU A 198 5.65 2.08 5.69
C GLU A 198 6.43 3.40 5.67
N TYR A 199 6.49 4.08 6.82
CA TYR A 199 7.30 5.29 6.96
C TYR A 199 7.79 5.52 8.39
N GLU A 200 8.92 6.19 8.50
CA GLU A 200 9.44 6.66 9.78
C GLU A 200 8.84 8.03 10.14
N LYS A 201 8.24 8.13 11.33
CA LYS A 201 7.77 9.40 11.89
C LYS A 201 8.94 10.25 12.37
N ASP A 202 8.70 11.56 12.54
CA ASP A 202 9.70 12.52 13.06
C ASP A 202 10.35 12.12 14.41
N ASN A 203 9.68 11.25 15.19
CA ASN A 203 10.18 10.73 16.47
C ASN A 203 10.99 9.43 16.34
N GLY A 204 11.26 8.96 15.12
CA GLY A 204 11.99 7.71 14.83
C GLY A 204 11.14 6.44 14.96
N GLN A 205 9.83 6.56 15.17
CA GLN A 205 8.92 5.41 15.24
C GLN A 205 8.46 5.02 13.83
N GLN A 206 8.52 3.72 13.52
CA GLN A 206 7.92 3.18 12.29
C GLN A 206 6.40 3.17 12.39
N ALA A 207 5.73 3.49 11.30
CA ALA A 207 4.28 3.44 11.20
C ALA A 207 3.81 2.96 9.84
N THR A 208 2.70 2.24 9.87
CA THR A 208 2.03 1.67 8.70
C THR A 208 0.76 2.45 8.43
N VAL A 209 0.52 2.79 7.16
CA VAL A 209 -0.75 3.35 6.68
C VAL A 209 -1.41 2.35 5.75
N GLU A 210 -2.63 1.96 6.10
CA GLU A 210 -3.48 1.12 5.26
C GLU A 210 -4.24 2.01 4.27
N PHE A 211 -4.15 1.70 2.98
CA PHE A 211 -4.83 2.39 1.90
C PHE A 211 -5.79 1.46 1.14
N THR A 212 -6.93 2.03 0.73
CA THR A 212 -7.92 1.38 -0.12
C THR A 212 -8.43 2.33 -1.22
N GLY A 213 -9.03 1.77 -2.27
CA GLY A 213 -9.72 2.54 -3.32
C GLY A 213 -8.82 3.08 -4.43
N GLY A 214 -7.67 2.46 -4.69
CA GLY A 214 -6.83 2.80 -5.84
C GLY A 214 -7.48 2.40 -7.17
N ASP A 215 -7.42 3.29 -8.16
CA ASP A 215 -7.80 3.00 -9.54
C ASP A 215 -6.89 1.93 -10.16
N ARG A 216 -7.51 0.87 -10.70
CA ARG A 216 -6.81 -0.30 -11.24
C ARG A 216 -5.93 0.08 -12.42
N GLU A 217 -6.47 0.84 -13.37
CA GLU A 217 -5.79 1.20 -14.60
C GLU A 217 -4.56 2.07 -14.33
N ILE A 218 -4.67 3.01 -13.37
CA ILE A 218 -3.54 3.85 -12.96
C ILE A 218 -2.46 3.02 -12.25
N LEU A 219 -2.84 2.17 -11.28
CA LEU A 219 -1.88 1.30 -10.59
C LEU A 219 -1.17 0.37 -11.58
N TRP A 220 -1.93 -0.22 -12.51
CA TRP A 220 -1.37 -1.07 -13.56
C TRP A 220 -0.33 -0.34 -14.40
N GLU A 221 -0.65 0.85 -14.89
CA GLU A 221 0.27 1.66 -15.69
C GLU A 221 1.54 2.05 -14.92
N LEU A 222 1.38 2.45 -13.65
CA LEU A 222 2.51 2.85 -12.82
C LEU A 222 3.42 1.68 -12.45
N LEU A 223 2.88 0.48 -12.24
CA LEU A 223 3.66 -0.69 -11.82
C LEU A 223 4.23 -1.48 -13.02
N PHE A 224 3.48 -1.60 -14.11
CA PHE A 224 3.69 -2.66 -15.10
C PHE A 224 3.90 -2.17 -16.55
N SER A 225 3.99 -0.86 -16.80
CA SER A 225 4.14 -0.31 -18.15
C SER A 225 5.49 -0.60 -18.83
N GLU A 226 6.57 -0.82 -18.07
CA GLU A 226 7.88 -1.17 -18.62
C GLU A 226 8.06 -2.69 -18.70
N THR A 227 7.70 -3.26 -19.84
CA THR A 227 7.68 -4.72 -20.04
C THR A 227 9.04 -5.34 -20.31
N ASP A 228 10.02 -4.57 -20.80
CA ASP A 228 11.32 -5.11 -21.21
C ASP A 228 12.32 -5.22 -20.04
N LEU A 229 11.87 -4.99 -18.80
CA LEU A 229 12.72 -5.04 -17.60
C LEU A 229 13.15 -6.48 -17.32
N PRO A 230 14.46 -6.77 -17.23
CA PRO A 230 14.93 -8.11 -16.94
C PRO A 230 14.64 -8.48 -15.48
N LEU A 231 14.46 -9.77 -15.22
CA LEU A 231 14.48 -10.30 -13.86
C LEU A 231 15.82 -9.95 -13.18
N ALA A 232 15.77 -9.36 -12.00
CA ALA A 232 16.94 -9.07 -11.19
C ALA A 232 17.44 -10.35 -10.50
N GLU A 233 18.24 -11.13 -11.22
CA GLU A 233 18.87 -12.35 -10.69
C GLU A 233 19.69 -12.04 -9.43
N GLY A 234 19.53 -12.87 -8.39
CA GLY A 234 20.27 -12.72 -7.14
C GLY A 234 19.78 -11.60 -6.21
N TYR A 235 18.67 -10.91 -6.52
CA TYR A 235 18.08 -9.91 -5.63
C TYR A 235 17.93 -10.45 -4.19
N TYR A 236 17.27 -11.60 -4.05
CA TYR A 236 17.05 -12.26 -2.76
C TYR A 236 18.28 -13.01 -2.21
N GLU A 237 19.38 -13.05 -2.95
CA GLU A 237 20.65 -13.65 -2.52
C GLU A 237 21.64 -12.57 -2.03
N SER A 238 21.38 -11.30 -2.34
CA SER A 238 22.22 -10.16 -1.98
C SER A 238 21.87 -9.66 -0.58
N PRO A 239 22.78 -9.74 0.40
CA PRO A 239 22.52 -9.21 1.75
C PRO A 239 22.18 -7.71 1.76
N GLU A 240 22.75 -6.94 0.82
CA GLU A 240 22.51 -5.50 0.71
C GLU A 240 21.06 -5.20 0.27
N LEU A 241 20.48 -6.04 -0.60
CA LEU A 241 19.11 -5.87 -1.08
C LEU A 241 18.08 -6.61 -0.20
N MET A 242 18.51 -7.58 0.60
CA MET A 242 17.64 -8.20 1.61
C MET A 242 17.25 -7.23 2.74
N GLU A 243 18.04 -6.17 2.94
CA GLU A 243 17.72 -5.08 3.87
C GLU A 243 16.83 -3.98 3.21
N ASP A 244 16.64 -4.04 1.89
CA ASP A 244 15.78 -3.12 1.12
C ASP A 244 14.30 -3.50 1.35
N MET A 245 13.78 -3.01 2.47
CA MET A 245 12.40 -3.23 2.87
C MET A 245 11.44 -2.52 1.92
N PRO A 246 10.27 -3.11 1.63
CA PRO A 246 9.26 -2.46 0.81
C PRO A 246 8.79 -1.16 1.47
N VAL A 247 8.76 -0.07 0.70
CA VAL A 247 8.20 1.21 1.13
C VAL A 247 6.67 1.22 0.96
N LEU A 248 6.18 0.47 -0.03
CA LEU A 248 4.77 0.27 -0.28
C LEU A 248 4.55 -1.19 -0.69
N ASP A 249 3.70 -1.89 0.05
CA ASP A 249 3.25 -3.25 -0.25
C ASP A 249 1.79 -3.22 -0.73
N ILE A 250 1.47 -4.01 -1.74
CA ILE A 250 0.12 -4.10 -2.30
C ILE A 250 -0.30 -5.57 -2.25
N ALA A 251 -1.31 -5.86 -1.44
CA ALA A 251 -1.94 -7.16 -1.45
C ALA A 251 -2.64 -7.37 -2.80
N VAL A 252 -2.35 -8.50 -3.44
CA VAL A 252 -2.94 -8.90 -4.71
C VAL A 252 -3.46 -10.34 -4.65
N ASP A 253 -4.54 -10.57 -5.38
CA ASP A 253 -5.12 -11.89 -5.59
C ASP A 253 -4.99 -12.30 -7.06
N ILE A 254 -4.89 -13.61 -7.29
CA ILE A 254 -5.04 -14.24 -8.60
C ILE A 254 -6.06 -15.37 -8.44
N PRO A 255 -7.38 -15.04 -8.41
CA PRO A 255 -8.42 -16.00 -8.05
C PRO A 255 -8.48 -17.22 -8.98
N VAL A 256 -8.12 -17.05 -10.26
CA VAL A 256 -8.05 -18.16 -11.23
C VAL A 256 -6.97 -19.19 -10.88
N LEU A 257 -6.01 -18.85 -10.03
CA LEU A 257 -5.03 -19.79 -9.49
C LEU A 257 -5.32 -20.14 -8.03
N GLY A 258 -6.40 -19.61 -7.44
CA GLY A 258 -6.67 -19.75 -6.01
C GLY A 258 -5.54 -19.21 -5.13
N ILE A 259 -4.85 -18.17 -5.61
CA ILE A 259 -3.79 -17.45 -4.90
C ILE A 259 -4.41 -16.17 -4.36
N TYR A 260 -4.27 -15.93 -3.06
CA TYR A 260 -4.85 -14.79 -2.38
C TYR A 260 -3.83 -14.18 -1.42
N ASN A 261 -3.94 -12.87 -1.21
CA ASN A 261 -3.13 -12.11 -0.26
C ASN A 261 -1.61 -12.29 -0.46
N ILE A 262 -1.19 -12.19 -1.72
CA ILE A 262 0.22 -12.20 -2.12
C ILE A 262 0.68 -10.75 -2.33
N SER A 263 1.98 -10.49 -2.21
CA SER A 263 2.54 -9.15 -2.32
C SER A 263 2.96 -8.82 -3.75
N VAL A 264 2.61 -7.62 -4.19
CA VAL A 264 3.36 -6.82 -5.15
C VAL A 264 3.80 -5.56 -4.42
N ALA A 265 5.11 -5.36 -4.26
CA ALA A 265 5.65 -4.26 -3.50
C ALA A 265 6.64 -3.43 -4.33
N VAL A 266 6.92 -2.22 -3.85
CA VAL A 266 8.00 -1.38 -4.35
C VAL A 266 8.95 -1.00 -3.22
N THR A 267 10.24 -0.88 -3.55
CA THR A 267 11.31 -0.65 -2.59
C THR A 267 12.00 0.70 -2.79
N GLU A 268 12.69 1.21 -1.76
CA GLU A 268 13.35 2.53 -1.85
C GLU A 268 14.44 2.55 -2.91
N GLU A 269 15.13 1.43 -3.13
CA GLU A 269 16.18 1.30 -4.16
C GLU A 269 15.63 1.16 -5.58
N GLY A 270 14.31 1.23 -5.79
CA GLY A 270 13.71 1.32 -7.13
C GLY A 270 13.26 -0.01 -7.73
N TYR A 271 13.07 -1.05 -6.91
CA TYR A 271 12.58 -2.35 -7.38
C TYR A 271 11.08 -2.49 -7.20
N LEU A 272 10.45 -3.17 -8.16
CA LEU A 272 9.18 -3.86 -7.98
C LEU A 272 9.48 -5.29 -7.57
N THR A 273 8.93 -5.75 -6.46
CA THR A 273 9.10 -7.10 -5.95
C THR A 273 7.77 -7.82 -5.83
N THR A 274 7.76 -9.14 -5.94
CA THR A 274 6.55 -9.94 -5.75
C THR A 274 6.88 -11.37 -5.35
N ASN A 275 5.98 -12.01 -4.61
CA ASN A 275 6.02 -13.44 -4.29
C ASN A 275 4.90 -14.25 -4.99
N ILE A 276 4.33 -13.74 -6.09
CA ILE A 276 3.42 -14.50 -6.96
C ILE A 276 4.10 -15.81 -7.41
N LEU A 277 3.35 -16.92 -7.29
CA LEU A 277 3.83 -18.31 -7.39
C LEU A 277 4.80 -18.73 -6.28
N ALA A 278 4.66 -18.18 -5.07
CA ALA A 278 5.40 -18.54 -3.86
C ALA A 278 6.92 -18.31 -3.88
N THR A 279 7.48 -17.73 -4.95
CA THR A 279 8.90 -17.38 -5.05
C THR A 279 9.09 -15.90 -5.37
N GLY A 280 10.07 -15.31 -4.71
CA GLY A 280 10.46 -13.91 -4.89
C GLY A 280 10.94 -13.63 -6.32
N LYS A 281 10.39 -12.57 -6.92
CA LYS A 281 10.83 -11.97 -8.18
C LYS A 281 11.06 -10.48 -7.95
N ALA A 282 11.97 -9.88 -8.70
CA ALA A 282 12.30 -8.48 -8.59
C ALA A 282 12.63 -7.91 -9.97
N PHE A 283 12.16 -6.68 -10.25
CA PHE A 283 12.38 -5.95 -11.49
C PHE A 283 12.74 -4.50 -11.15
N PHE A 284 13.83 -3.98 -11.70
CA PHE A 284 14.24 -2.61 -11.44
C PHE A 284 13.40 -1.63 -12.27
N ILE A 285 12.43 -0.96 -11.64
CA ILE A 285 11.52 0.01 -12.28
C ILE A 285 12.00 1.46 -12.14
N GLY A 286 13.05 1.68 -11.33
CA GLY A 286 13.65 2.98 -11.07
C GLY A 286 12.93 3.77 -9.96
N THR A 287 13.72 4.55 -9.21
CA THR A 287 13.26 5.30 -8.03
C THR A 287 12.21 6.36 -8.37
N ASP A 288 12.31 7.01 -9.55
CA ASP A 288 11.31 7.98 -10.01
C ASP A 288 9.91 7.35 -10.14
N ARG A 289 9.84 6.08 -10.58
CA ARG A 289 8.58 5.38 -10.73
C ARG A 289 8.04 4.87 -9.39
N VAL A 290 8.92 4.37 -8.53
CA VAL A 290 8.56 4.05 -7.14
C VAL A 290 7.91 5.27 -6.48
N GLN A 291 8.54 6.44 -6.59
CA GLN A 291 7.98 7.67 -6.04
C GLN A 291 6.62 8.01 -6.65
N ALA A 292 6.44 7.83 -7.97
CA ALA A 292 5.15 8.06 -8.62
C ALA A 292 4.03 7.13 -8.11
N VAL A 293 4.35 5.86 -7.84
CA VAL A 293 3.40 4.92 -7.23
C VAL A 293 3.04 5.37 -5.81
N VAL A 294 4.04 5.68 -4.98
CA VAL A 294 3.84 6.13 -3.60
C VAL A 294 3.04 7.43 -3.54
N ASP A 295 3.37 8.41 -4.37
CA ASP A 295 2.65 9.68 -4.46
C ASP A 295 1.19 9.44 -4.88
N TYR A 296 0.97 8.61 -5.90
CA TYR A 296 -0.37 8.28 -6.34
C TYR A 296 -1.21 7.68 -5.21
N VAL A 297 -0.70 6.65 -4.53
CA VAL A 297 -1.42 6.00 -3.43
C VAL A 297 -1.68 6.98 -2.29
N THR A 298 -0.66 7.69 -1.83
CA THR A 298 -0.77 8.55 -0.66
C THR A 298 -1.59 9.83 -0.87
N GLU A 299 -1.77 10.26 -2.13
CA GLU A 299 -2.55 11.46 -2.46
C GLU A 299 -3.97 11.16 -2.98
N ASN A 300 -4.21 9.98 -3.55
CA ASN A 300 -5.47 9.67 -4.24
C ASN A 300 -6.29 8.55 -3.59
N CYS A 301 -5.68 7.74 -2.70
CA CYS A 301 -6.38 6.64 -2.03
C CYS A 301 -6.88 7.06 -0.63
N THR A 302 -7.82 6.29 -0.09
CA THR A 302 -8.31 6.51 1.29
C THR A 302 -7.37 5.80 2.25
N GLY A 303 -6.65 6.57 3.08
CA GLY A 303 -5.63 6.06 4.00
C GLY A 303 -6.00 6.18 5.48
N TYR A 304 -5.62 5.18 6.26
CA TYR A 304 -5.70 5.16 7.73
C TYR A 304 -4.37 4.71 8.33
N GLU A 305 -3.82 5.49 9.24
CA GLU A 305 -2.64 5.07 9.99
C GLU A 305 -3.05 4.02 11.03
N LEU A 306 -2.39 2.86 11.00
CA LEU A 306 -2.71 1.75 11.88
C LEU A 306 -2.08 1.94 13.26
N VAL A 307 -2.89 1.76 14.30
CA VAL A 307 -2.42 1.72 15.68
C VAL A 307 -2.88 0.42 16.32
N TYR A 308 -1.95 -0.41 16.74
CA TYR A 308 -2.26 -1.67 17.40
C TYR A 308 -2.60 -1.43 18.87
N GLU A 309 -3.64 -2.07 19.40
CA GLU A 309 -4.04 -1.90 20.81
C GLU A 309 -2.88 -2.12 21.79
N SER A 310 -1.99 -3.08 21.50
CA SER A 310 -0.80 -3.34 22.33
C SER A 310 0.12 -2.12 22.45
N GLN A 311 0.16 -1.24 21.43
CA GLN A 311 0.97 -0.02 21.45
C GLN A 311 0.33 1.09 22.29
N LEU A 312 -1.00 1.05 22.48
CA LEU A 312 -1.73 1.97 23.36
C LEU A 312 -1.52 1.63 24.85
N GLU A 313 -1.27 0.35 25.17
CA GLU A 313 -0.98 -0.10 26.53
C GLU A 313 0.44 0.27 27.00
N GLU A 314 1.42 0.28 26.09
CA GLU A 314 2.81 0.65 26.40
C GLU A 314 3.07 2.16 26.42
N ASN A 315 2.29 2.94 25.67
CA ASN A 315 2.35 4.41 25.65
C ASN A 315 0.94 5.01 25.74
N PRO A 316 0.38 5.21 26.95
CA PRO A 316 -0.94 5.77 27.10
C PRO A 316 -0.99 7.19 26.52
N VAL A 317 -1.92 7.41 25.58
CA VAL A 317 -2.25 8.75 25.09
C VAL A 317 -2.67 9.60 26.30
N PRO A 318 -2.08 10.80 26.51
CA PRO A 318 -2.43 11.60 27.68
C PRO A 318 -3.90 12.01 27.61
N GLU A 319 -4.71 11.50 28.55
CA GLU A 319 -6.05 12.00 28.80
C GLU A 319 -5.97 13.48 29.19
N GLY A 320 -6.45 14.36 28.31
CA GLY A 320 -6.83 15.71 28.71
C GLY A 320 -6.41 16.82 27.76
N GLY A 321 -7.31 17.15 26.82
CA GLY A 321 -7.25 18.39 26.06
C GLY A 321 -8.43 18.50 25.11
N GLY A 322 -9.63 18.75 25.66
CA GLY A 322 -10.89 18.68 24.92
C GLY A 322 -10.90 19.44 23.59
N ALA A 323 -11.17 18.71 22.50
CA ALA A 323 -11.78 19.23 21.29
C ALA A 323 -12.54 18.11 20.58
N SER A 324 -13.87 18.25 20.57
CA SER A 324 -14.88 17.69 19.67
C SER A 324 -14.79 16.20 19.28
N THR A 325 -15.75 15.44 19.82
CA THR A 325 -16.33 14.24 19.20
C THR A 325 -16.56 14.47 17.70
N ALA A 326 -15.74 13.86 16.86
CA ALA A 326 -15.99 13.72 15.42
C ALA A 326 -15.56 12.31 15.02
N ASP A 327 -16.57 11.47 14.83
CA ASP A 327 -16.58 10.21 14.07
C ASP A 327 -15.46 9.20 14.34
N TYR A 328 -15.51 8.57 15.51
CA TYR A 328 -15.10 7.17 15.62
C TYR A 328 -16.18 6.31 14.96
N SER A 329 -15.96 5.84 13.74
CA SER A 329 -16.80 4.79 13.17
C SER A 329 -16.37 3.45 13.76
N VAL A 330 -17.03 3.05 14.84
CA VAL A 330 -17.02 1.67 15.32
C VAL A 330 -17.87 0.86 14.34
N VAL A 331 -17.24 0.16 13.41
CA VAL A 331 -17.93 -0.87 12.63
C VAL A 331 -17.81 -2.15 13.45
N ALA A 332 -18.87 -2.47 14.19
CA ALA A 332 -18.99 -3.79 14.80
C ALA A 332 -19.21 -4.80 13.67
N GLU A 333 -18.18 -5.57 13.33
CA GLU A 333 -18.40 -6.76 12.52
C GLU A 333 -19.16 -7.77 13.37
N GLY A 334 -20.37 -8.08 12.92
CA GLY A 334 -21.21 -9.10 13.51
C GLY A 334 -20.53 -10.46 13.37
N ASP A 335 -20.42 -11.13 14.50
CA ASP A 335 -20.11 -12.54 14.67
C ASP A 335 -20.91 -13.39 13.65
N VAL A 336 -20.26 -13.88 12.59
CA VAL A 336 -20.78 -14.97 11.75
C VAL A 336 -19.97 -16.21 12.06
N SER A 337 -20.12 -16.68 13.28
CA SER A 337 -19.84 -18.06 13.64
C SER A 337 -20.88 -18.98 12.98
N SER A 338 -20.37 -19.98 12.27
CA SER A 338 -20.93 -21.32 12.07
C SER A 338 -22.43 -21.45 11.71
N MET A 339 -22.69 -21.79 10.45
CA MET A 339 -23.83 -22.67 10.11
C MET A 339 -23.31 -23.96 9.50
N ALA A 340 -23.25 -24.99 10.36
CA ALA A 340 -23.25 -26.37 9.93
C ALA A 340 -24.57 -26.70 9.20
N PRO A 341 -24.56 -27.58 8.19
CA PRO A 341 -25.80 -28.11 7.62
C PRO A 341 -26.44 -29.10 8.60
N ALA A 342 -27.74 -28.93 8.85
CA ALA A 342 -28.58 -29.96 9.45
C ALA A 342 -29.23 -30.77 8.32
N ASP A 343 -29.07 -32.09 8.40
CA ASP A 343 -29.77 -33.23 7.77
C ASP A 343 -30.68 -32.99 6.55
#